data_AF-X6MTP4-F1
#
_entry.id   AF-X6MTP4-F1
#
_cell.length_a   1.000
_cell.length_b   1.000
_cell.length_c   1.000
_cell.angle_alpha   90.00
_cell.angle_beta   90.00
_cell.angle_gamma   90.00
#
_symmetry.space_group_name_H-M   'P 1'
#
loop_
_entity.id
_entity.type
_entity.pdbx_description
1 polymer ?
#
loop_
_entity_poly.entity_id
_entity_poly.type
_entity_poly.pdbx_seq_one_letter_code
_entity_poly.pdbx_strand_id
1 'polypeptide(L)'
;MRSPTINKEFQIEQDIKTSEKEISQEPSSSVAMEAVIKDKRGFNLFMQHLHFEFSMVKFSYTYTFTCFVFLLDEKCKCYENLLSLTEMVQFQQYYSFDRIRIASTLSLSSPSRIIRVGFPPQETPDIEEEQKTDAFTPLQELITLPPDIPQSSIVYNTKYTMIEKLRLLSDKYVITGSELELNISSRLRNKIVSFLRATDEQFQNDDSLRQQALFLFDPVVEEIIGVMMDSFWRFLFVLFCF
;
A
#
# COMPACT_ATOMS: atom_id res chain seq x y z
N MET A 1 -56.81 -5.02 54.05
CA MET A 1 -55.46 -5.60 54.04
C MET A 1 -55.57 -7.08 53.67
N ARG A 2 -55.39 -7.41 52.38
CA ARG A 2 -55.18 -8.77 51.89
C ARG A 2 -54.17 -8.66 50.75
N SER A 3 -53.00 -9.22 50.98
CA SER A 3 -51.92 -9.30 49.99
C SER A 3 -52.23 -10.40 48.97
N PRO A 4 -51.97 -10.21 47.67
CA PRO A 4 -51.97 -11.31 46.72
C PRO A 4 -50.58 -11.96 46.66
N THR A 5 -50.57 -13.26 46.91
CA THR A 5 -49.47 -14.19 46.62
C THR A 5 -49.39 -14.39 45.11
N ILE A 6 -48.25 -14.09 44.49
CA ILE A 6 -47.98 -14.36 43.08
C ILE A 6 -47.27 -15.71 42.96
N ASN A 7 -47.94 -16.66 42.31
CA ASN A 7 -47.43 -17.98 41.95
C ASN A 7 -46.27 -17.86 40.95
N LYS A 8 -45.12 -18.45 41.32
CA LYS A 8 -43.98 -18.74 40.45
C LYS A 8 -44.12 -20.17 39.94
N GLU A 9 -44.86 -20.38 38.88
CA GLU A 9 -44.86 -21.64 38.13
C GLU A 9 -45.19 -21.31 36.68
N PHE A 10 -44.20 -20.86 35.92
CA PHE A 10 -44.15 -20.97 34.45
C PHE A 10 -42.76 -20.50 33.98
N GLN A 11 -41.73 -21.25 34.37
CA GLN A 11 -40.37 -21.06 33.91
C GLN A 11 -39.63 -22.38 34.08
N ILE A 12 -39.85 -23.31 33.15
CA ILE A 12 -38.93 -24.38 32.67
C ILE A 12 -39.66 -24.97 31.46
N GLU A 13 -39.60 -24.33 30.28
CA GLU A 13 -39.88 -25.01 28.99
C GLU A 13 -39.53 -24.18 27.75
N GLN A 14 -38.48 -23.33 27.79
CA GLN A 14 -37.98 -22.65 26.57
C GLN A 14 -36.45 -22.61 26.43
N ASP A 15 -35.72 -23.56 27.02
CA ASP A 15 -34.24 -23.62 26.92
C ASP A 15 -33.69 -24.78 26.06
N ILE A 16 -34.46 -25.35 25.14
CA ILE A 16 -33.94 -26.41 24.25
C ILE A 16 -34.47 -26.24 22.83
N LYS A 17 -34.05 -25.18 22.12
CA LYS A 17 -34.17 -25.11 20.65
C LYS A 17 -33.37 -23.99 19.97
N THR A 18 -32.13 -23.73 20.39
CA THR A 18 -31.25 -22.85 19.59
C THR A 18 -29.77 -23.16 19.84
N SER A 19 -29.32 -24.38 19.50
CA SER A 19 -27.88 -24.68 19.44
C SER A 19 -27.66 -25.91 18.59
N GLU A 20 -27.74 -25.77 17.28
CA GLU A 20 -27.15 -26.70 16.30
C GLU A 20 -27.27 -26.04 14.92
N LYS A 21 -26.46 -25.00 14.71
CA LYS A 21 -26.06 -24.59 13.37
C LYS A 21 -24.55 -24.73 13.34
N GLU A 22 -24.11 -25.97 13.15
CA GLU A 22 -22.73 -26.29 12.76
C GLU A 22 -22.43 -25.54 11.48
N ILE A 23 -21.76 -24.40 11.63
CA ILE A 23 -21.10 -23.73 10.53
C ILE A 23 -19.79 -24.51 10.36
N SER A 24 -19.80 -25.45 9.42
CA SER A 24 -18.58 -26.02 8.84
C SER A 24 -17.80 -24.88 8.17
N GLN A 25 -17.01 -24.14 8.95
CA GLN A 25 -15.97 -23.28 8.42
C GLN A 25 -14.86 -24.21 7.93
N GLU A 26 -14.85 -24.49 6.63
CA GLU A 26 -13.64 -25.01 6.01
C GLU A 26 -12.49 -24.04 6.31
N PRO A 27 -11.33 -24.54 6.77
CA PRO A 27 -10.15 -23.71 6.96
C PRO A 27 -9.60 -23.33 5.59
N SER A 28 -10.22 -22.35 4.94
CA SER A 28 -9.63 -21.65 3.80
C SER A 28 -8.56 -20.69 4.30
N SER A 29 -7.48 -21.24 4.90
CA SER A 29 -6.31 -20.46 5.32
C SER A 29 -5.47 -20.10 4.09
N SER A 30 -6.06 -19.31 3.18
CA SER A 30 -5.34 -18.58 2.16
C SER A 30 -4.42 -17.61 2.88
N VAL A 31 -3.12 -17.89 2.88
CA VAL A 31 -2.11 -16.99 3.43
C VAL A 31 -2.06 -15.73 2.56
N ALA A 32 -2.56 -14.62 3.09
CA ALA A 32 -2.54 -13.32 2.40
C ALA A 32 -1.13 -12.69 2.45
N MET A 33 -0.74 -11.97 1.40
CA MET A 33 0.58 -11.31 1.33
C MET A 33 0.74 -10.29 2.46
N GLU A 34 -0.34 -9.60 2.83
CA GLU A 34 -0.39 -8.66 3.95
C GLU A 34 -0.03 -9.35 5.27
N ALA A 35 -0.47 -10.59 5.48
CA ALA A 35 -0.11 -11.35 6.67
C ALA A 35 1.38 -11.68 6.71
N VAL A 36 1.98 -11.99 5.56
CA VAL A 36 3.42 -12.26 5.44
C VAL A 36 4.24 -10.99 5.65
N ILE A 37 3.80 -9.85 5.13
CA ILE A 37 4.50 -8.56 5.32
C ILE A 37 4.37 -8.06 6.77
N LYS A 38 3.21 -8.24 7.41
CA LYS A 38 2.96 -7.85 8.81
C LYS A 38 3.77 -8.71 9.80
N ASP A 39 4.02 -9.98 9.49
CA ASP A 39 4.84 -10.86 10.34
C ASP A 39 6.34 -10.68 10.07
N LYS A 40 7.14 -10.47 11.12
CA LYS A 40 8.59 -10.26 11.00
C LYS A 40 9.31 -11.45 10.36
N ARG A 41 8.90 -12.68 10.69
CA ARG A 41 9.52 -13.89 10.14
C ARG A 41 9.09 -14.09 8.69
N GLY A 42 7.81 -13.94 8.39
CA GLY A 42 7.26 -13.95 7.03
C GLY A 42 7.94 -12.93 6.13
N PHE A 43 8.08 -11.70 6.59
CA PHE A 43 8.77 -10.62 5.88
C PHE A 43 10.22 -11.00 5.56
N ASN A 44 10.97 -11.52 6.54
CA ASN A 44 12.36 -11.93 6.34
C ASN A 44 12.50 -13.12 5.38
N LEU A 45 11.59 -14.11 5.46
CA LEU A 45 11.59 -15.26 4.54
C LEU A 45 11.24 -14.83 3.12
N PHE A 46 10.24 -13.95 2.97
CA PHE A 46 9.88 -13.40 1.68
C PHE A 46 11.02 -12.57 1.08
N MET A 47 11.72 -11.80 1.92
CA MET A 47 12.93 -11.10 1.54
C MET A 47 14.04 -12.02 1.01
N GLN A 48 14.28 -13.14 1.69
CA GLN A 48 15.23 -14.15 1.23
C GLN A 48 14.80 -14.77 -0.09
N HIS A 49 13.49 -14.98 -0.28
CA HIS A 49 12.97 -15.50 -1.55
C HIS A 49 13.14 -14.52 -2.71
N LEU A 50 12.78 -13.24 -2.52
CA LEU A 50 13.01 -12.19 -3.52
C LEU A 50 14.50 -12.04 -3.85
N HIS A 51 15.36 -12.28 -2.88
CA HIS A 51 16.80 -12.30 -3.13
C HIS A 51 17.21 -13.50 -4.01
N PHE A 52 16.74 -14.69 -3.66
CA PHE A 52 17.02 -15.94 -4.38
C PHE A 52 16.53 -15.91 -5.84
N GLU A 53 15.28 -15.51 -6.04
CA GLU A 53 14.60 -15.55 -7.34
C GLU A 53 15.34 -14.71 -8.40
N PHE A 54 15.89 -13.57 -7.98
CA PHE A 54 16.53 -12.63 -8.89
C PHE A 54 18.05 -12.77 -8.93
N SER A 55 18.65 -13.44 -7.95
CA SER A 55 20.08 -13.82 -7.99
C SER A 55 20.35 -15.10 -8.79
N MET A 56 19.37 -16.01 -8.88
CA MET A 56 19.52 -17.29 -9.60
C MET A 56 19.55 -17.15 -11.13
N VAL A 57 18.97 -16.10 -11.71
CA VAL A 57 18.92 -15.93 -13.17
C VAL A 57 20.32 -15.76 -13.80
N LYS A 58 21.35 -15.43 -13.01
CA LYS A 58 22.74 -15.34 -13.50
C LYS A 58 23.56 -16.64 -13.37
N PHE A 59 23.06 -17.66 -12.67
CA PHE A 59 23.77 -18.92 -12.45
C PHE A 59 23.15 -20.08 -13.22
N SER A 60 23.20 -19.97 -14.55
CA SER A 60 22.99 -21.12 -15.43
C SER A 60 24.28 -21.96 -15.44
N TYR A 61 24.20 -23.15 -14.83
CA TYR A 61 25.15 -24.27 -14.92
C TYR A 61 26.60 -24.00 -14.52
N THR A 62 26.88 -23.99 -13.22
CA THR A 62 27.83 -24.91 -12.54
C THR A 62 28.17 -24.34 -11.16
N TYR A 63 28.37 -25.25 -10.21
CA TYR A 63 28.92 -25.08 -8.86
C TYR A 63 27.98 -24.92 -7.66
N THR A 64 28.27 -25.84 -6.75
CA THR A 64 27.75 -26.13 -5.41
C THR A 64 27.92 -24.99 -4.40
N PHE A 65 26.80 -24.66 -3.76
CA PHE A 65 26.59 -24.39 -2.32
C PHE A 65 27.53 -23.40 -1.57
N THR A 66 28.40 -22.65 -2.25
CA THR A 66 29.36 -21.74 -1.58
C THR A 66 29.01 -20.24 -1.77
N CYS A 67 27.85 -19.92 -2.35
CA CYS A 67 27.49 -18.54 -2.72
C CYS A 67 26.70 -17.75 -1.67
N PHE A 68 26.58 -18.21 -0.42
CA PHE A 68 25.78 -17.51 0.60
C PHE A 68 26.41 -16.20 1.12
N VAL A 69 27.68 -15.91 0.78
CA VAL A 69 28.41 -14.72 1.28
C VAL A 69 28.72 -13.69 0.18
N PHE A 70 28.54 -14.02 -1.10
CA PHE A 70 28.85 -13.11 -2.23
C PHE A 70 27.62 -12.45 -2.89
N LEU A 71 26.45 -12.66 -2.31
CA LEU A 71 25.16 -12.36 -2.92
C LEU A 71 24.63 -10.94 -2.60
N LEU A 72 25.49 -10.00 -2.21
CA LEU A 72 25.18 -8.57 -2.15
C LEU A 72 25.77 -7.81 -3.34
N ASP A 73 25.99 -8.50 -4.47
CA ASP A 73 26.48 -7.87 -5.70
C ASP A 73 25.32 -7.41 -6.60
N GLU A 74 25.56 -6.29 -7.26
CA GLU A 74 24.60 -5.32 -7.77
C GLU A 74 23.50 -5.91 -8.71
N LYS A 75 22.30 -5.31 -8.65
CA LYS A 75 21.20 -5.35 -9.65
C LYS A 75 20.08 -6.39 -9.47
N CYS A 76 19.74 -6.79 -8.25
CA CYS A 76 18.43 -7.42 -8.02
C CYS A 76 17.34 -6.34 -7.84
N LYS A 77 16.63 -6.05 -8.93
CA LYS A 77 15.54 -5.07 -8.99
C LYS A 77 14.44 -5.28 -7.94
N CYS A 78 14.25 -6.50 -7.45
CA CYS A 78 13.18 -6.75 -6.46
C CYS A 78 13.45 -6.18 -5.07
N TYR A 79 14.71 -5.91 -4.73
CA TYR A 79 15.01 -5.15 -3.53
C TYR A 79 14.50 -3.70 -3.64
N GLU A 80 14.55 -3.12 -4.84
CA GLU A 80 14.10 -1.75 -5.09
C GLU A 80 12.59 -1.60 -4.85
N ASN A 81 11.81 -2.59 -5.29
CA ASN A 81 10.36 -2.62 -5.09
C ASN A 81 9.96 -2.73 -3.61
N LEU A 82 10.59 -3.62 -2.84
CA LEU A 82 10.24 -3.74 -1.43
C LEU A 82 10.75 -2.54 -0.62
N LEU A 83 11.95 -2.04 -0.94
CA LEU A 83 12.49 -0.86 -0.26
C LEU A 83 11.62 0.36 -0.53
N SER A 84 11.23 0.59 -1.79
CA SER A 84 10.34 1.69 -2.16
C SER A 84 8.98 1.55 -1.49
N LEU A 85 8.39 0.35 -1.49
CA LEU A 85 7.13 0.08 -0.79
C LEU A 85 7.26 0.42 0.69
N THR A 86 8.34 -0.01 1.34
CA THR A 86 8.58 0.27 2.76
C THR A 86 8.68 1.76 3.03
N GLU A 87 9.47 2.51 2.27
CA GLU A 87 9.64 3.95 2.48
C GLU A 87 8.37 4.74 2.15
N MET A 88 7.64 4.36 1.10
CA MET A 88 6.37 5.01 0.71
C MET A 88 5.26 4.74 1.73
N VAL A 89 5.17 3.52 2.27
CA VAL A 89 4.23 3.19 3.35
C VAL A 89 4.62 3.93 4.64
N GLN A 90 5.91 4.00 4.98
CA GLN A 90 6.38 4.82 6.09
C GLN A 90 6.01 6.30 5.91
N PHE A 91 6.11 6.84 4.69
CA PHE A 91 5.69 8.21 4.38
C PHE A 91 4.20 8.41 4.63
N GLN A 92 3.35 7.49 4.13
CA GLN A 92 1.91 7.52 4.36
C GLN A 92 1.55 7.43 5.85
N GLN A 93 2.24 6.56 6.61
CA GLN A 93 2.04 6.41 8.06
C GLN A 93 2.48 7.66 8.82
N TYR A 94 3.62 8.24 8.46
CA TYR A 94 4.16 9.46 9.08
C TYR A 94 3.18 10.64 8.98
N TYR A 95 2.46 10.76 7.86
CA TYR A 95 1.46 11.80 7.62
C TYR A 95 0.00 11.33 7.79
N SER A 96 -0.21 10.18 8.42
CA SER A 96 -1.56 9.59 8.58
C SER A 96 -2.53 10.50 9.34
N PHE A 97 -2.06 11.22 10.37
CA PHE A 97 -2.87 12.18 11.11
C PHE A 97 -3.38 13.33 10.21
N ASP A 98 -2.53 13.84 9.32
CA ASP A 98 -2.93 14.86 8.35
C ASP A 98 -3.97 14.30 7.38
N ARG A 99 -3.79 13.06 6.90
CA ARG A 99 -4.76 12.38 6.01
C ARG A 99 -6.13 12.23 6.66
N ILE A 100 -6.19 11.81 7.93
CA ILE A 100 -7.48 11.65 8.66
C ILE A 100 -8.19 12.99 8.81
N ARG A 101 -7.44 14.05 9.15
CA ARG A 101 -7.99 15.40 9.27
C ARG A 101 -8.60 15.87 7.95
N ILE A 102 -7.89 15.65 6.84
CA ILE A 102 -8.35 16.02 5.50
C ILE A 102 -9.58 15.19 5.07
N ALA A 103 -9.55 13.88 5.25
CA ALA A 103 -10.67 13.00 4.90
C ALA A 103 -11.95 13.39 5.66
N SER A 104 -11.82 13.79 6.93
CA SER A 104 -12.94 14.28 7.74
C SER A 104 -13.53 15.57 7.17
N THR A 105 -12.69 16.51 6.71
CA THR A 105 -13.17 17.75 6.08
C THR A 105 -13.90 17.51 4.76
N LEU A 106 -13.41 16.56 3.94
CA LEU A 106 -14.03 16.21 2.65
C LEU A 106 -15.34 15.45 2.83
N SER A 107 -15.43 14.57 3.83
CA SER A 107 -16.65 13.81 4.15
C SER A 107 -17.81 14.70 4.62
N LEU A 108 -17.52 15.82 5.28
CA LEU A 108 -18.53 16.78 5.73
C LEU A 108 -19.03 17.68 4.60
N SER A 109 -18.28 17.78 3.50
CA SER A 109 -18.67 18.52 2.30
C SER A 109 -19.33 17.59 1.27
N SER A 110 -20.63 17.33 1.39
CA SER A 110 -21.43 16.85 0.25
C SER A 110 -22.91 17.19 0.39
N PRO A 111 -23.66 17.49 -0.70
CA PRO A 111 -23.25 17.91 -2.05
C PRO A 111 -23.91 19.25 -2.47
N SER A 112 -23.14 20.22 -2.98
CA SER A 112 -23.63 21.25 -3.91
C SER A 112 -22.45 22.02 -4.51
N ARG A 113 -22.35 22.02 -5.85
CA ARG A 113 -21.34 22.70 -6.69
C ARG A 113 -19.95 22.06 -6.79
N ILE A 114 -19.83 21.18 -7.77
CA ILE A 114 -18.57 20.89 -8.45
C ILE A 114 -18.10 22.18 -9.14
N ILE A 115 -17.06 22.84 -8.60
CA ILE A 115 -16.31 23.86 -9.31
C ILE A 115 -15.30 23.11 -10.20
N ARG A 116 -15.61 23.01 -11.50
CA ARG A 116 -14.62 22.61 -12.50
C ARG A 116 -13.55 23.69 -12.55
N VAL A 117 -12.35 23.41 -12.04
CA VAL A 117 -11.16 24.22 -12.30
C VAL A 117 -10.79 23.97 -13.76
N GLY A 118 -11.17 24.90 -14.62
CA GLY A 118 -10.93 24.82 -16.06
C GLY A 118 -9.45 24.97 -16.38
N PHE A 119 -8.83 23.88 -16.86
CA PHE A 119 -7.69 24.00 -17.75
C PHE A 119 -8.18 24.52 -19.11
N PRO A 120 -7.42 25.39 -19.79
CA PRO A 120 -7.79 25.88 -21.12
C PRO A 120 -7.95 24.72 -22.10
N PRO A 121 -9.02 24.69 -22.90
CA PRO A 121 -9.28 23.60 -23.83
C PRO A 121 -8.21 23.58 -24.91
N GLN A 122 -7.45 22.49 -24.99
CA GLN A 122 -6.76 22.12 -26.22
C GLN A 122 -7.77 21.34 -27.07
N GLU A 123 -8.06 21.86 -28.27
CA GLU A 123 -8.88 21.21 -29.27
C GLU A 123 -8.16 19.95 -29.78
N THR A 124 -8.64 18.77 -29.38
CA THR A 124 -8.22 17.49 -29.93
C THR A 124 -9.43 16.68 -30.40
N PRO A 125 -9.31 15.91 -31.49
CA PRO A 125 -10.43 15.26 -32.17
C PRO A 125 -11.07 14.15 -31.33
N ASP A 126 -12.38 14.00 -31.54
CA ASP A 126 -13.32 13.13 -30.84
C ASP A 126 -12.84 11.68 -30.73
N ILE A 127 -12.27 11.33 -29.57
CA ILE A 127 -12.16 9.96 -29.10
C ILE A 127 -13.01 9.92 -27.83
N GLU A 128 -14.12 9.17 -27.88
CA GLU A 128 -15.01 8.90 -26.75
C GLU A 128 -14.26 8.04 -25.71
N GLU A 129 -13.34 8.66 -24.97
CA GLU A 129 -12.67 8.03 -23.84
C GLU A 129 -13.62 8.08 -22.65
N GLU A 130 -14.27 6.94 -22.38
CA GLU A 130 -15.17 6.73 -21.26
C GLU A 130 -14.44 7.11 -19.95
N GLN A 131 -14.72 8.32 -19.44
CA GLN A 131 -14.21 8.79 -18.16
C GLN A 131 -14.92 8.01 -17.04
N LYS A 132 -14.47 6.77 -16.83
CA LYS A 132 -14.79 5.98 -15.65
C LYS A 132 -14.30 6.77 -14.45
N THR A 133 -15.24 7.39 -13.76
CA THR A 133 -15.02 8.04 -12.47
C THR A 133 -14.79 6.90 -11.49
N ASP A 134 -13.54 6.45 -11.39
CA ASP A 134 -13.12 5.47 -10.40
C ASP A 134 -13.45 6.07 -9.03
N ALA A 135 -14.54 5.59 -8.46
CA ALA A 135 -14.91 5.88 -7.09
C ALA A 135 -13.74 5.45 -6.22
N PHE A 136 -13.02 6.44 -5.70
CA PHE A 136 -11.86 6.27 -4.82
C PHE A 136 -12.29 5.34 -3.69
N THR A 137 -11.94 4.07 -3.79
CA THR A 137 -12.39 3.05 -2.85
C THR A 137 -11.61 3.32 -1.58
N PRO A 138 -12.24 3.83 -0.50
CA PRO A 138 -11.49 4.23 0.67
C PRO A 138 -10.94 2.95 1.30
N LEU A 139 -9.61 2.88 1.37
CA LEU A 139 -8.83 1.95 2.16
C LEU A 139 -8.79 0.52 1.60
N GLN A 140 -7.86 0.29 0.67
CA GLN A 140 -6.96 -0.85 0.88
C GLN A 140 -6.51 -0.79 2.34
N GLU A 141 -6.71 -1.87 3.11
CA GLU A 141 -6.21 -1.97 4.48
C GLU A 141 -4.77 -1.47 4.49
N LEU A 142 -4.54 -0.34 5.16
CA LEU A 142 -3.25 0.33 5.16
C LEU A 142 -2.19 -0.70 5.53
N ILE A 143 -1.27 -0.98 4.61
CA ILE A 143 -0.18 -1.92 4.86
C ILE A 143 0.51 -1.46 6.13
N THR A 144 0.44 -2.30 7.15
CA THR A 144 1.04 -2.02 8.45
C THR A 144 2.38 -2.73 8.47
N LEU A 145 3.44 -1.94 8.64
CA LEU A 145 4.80 -2.46 8.70
C LEU A 145 5.09 -2.96 10.12
N PRO A 146 5.87 -4.04 10.28
CA PRO A 146 6.39 -4.43 11.58
C PRO A 146 7.14 -3.28 12.29
N PRO A 147 7.03 -3.16 13.62
CA PRO A 147 7.61 -2.04 14.37
C PRO A 147 9.15 -2.01 14.37
N ASP A 148 9.78 -3.15 14.07
CA ASP A 148 11.24 -3.31 14.08
C ASP A 148 11.92 -2.96 12.74
N ILE A 149 11.14 -2.56 11.73
CA ILE A 149 11.69 -2.21 10.42
C ILE A 149 12.52 -0.92 10.54
N PRO A 150 13.72 -0.86 9.94
CA PRO A 150 14.51 0.36 9.91
C PRO A 150 13.71 1.56 9.39
N GLN A 151 13.78 2.67 10.10
CA GLN A 151 13.14 3.91 9.70
C GLN A 151 13.89 4.55 8.53
N SER A 152 13.15 4.97 7.50
CA SER A 152 13.72 5.67 6.36
C SER A 152 14.40 6.97 6.80
N SER A 153 15.65 7.13 6.36
CA SER A 153 16.43 8.34 6.58
C SER A 153 15.89 9.56 5.83
N ILE A 154 15.00 9.36 4.84
CA ILE A 154 14.29 10.44 4.15
C ILE A 154 13.02 10.80 4.95
N VAL A 155 12.17 9.81 5.22
CA VAL A 155 10.85 10.04 5.83
C VAL A 155 10.93 10.58 7.26
N TYR A 156 11.83 10.04 8.09
CA TYR A 156 11.90 10.41 9.51
C TYR A 156 12.90 11.54 9.79
N ASN A 157 13.53 12.11 8.76
CA ASN A 157 14.42 13.24 8.94
C ASN A 157 13.62 14.54 9.13
N THR A 158 13.82 15.16 10.29
CA THR A 158 13.12 16.38 10.72
C THR A 158 13.58 17.64 10.00
N LYS A 159 14.70 17.57 9.27
CA LYS A 159 15.22 18.70 8.48
C LYS A 159 14.44 18.92 7.19
N TYR A 160 13.74 17.89 6.70
CA TYR A 160 13.00 17.96 5.45
C TYR A 160 11.52 18.25 5.71
N THR A 161 10.97 19.17 4.93
CA THR A 161 9.53 19.39 4.80
C THR A 161 8.87 18.21 4.09
N MET A 162 7.54 18.11 4.18
CA MET A 162 6.76 17.06 3.50
C MET A 162 7.05 17.01 2.00
N ILE A 163 7.12 18.18 1.34
CA ILE A 163 7.34 18.29 -0.10
C ILE A 163 8.78 17.92 -0.47
N GLU A 164 9.77 18.28 0.34
CA GLU A 164 11.15 17.84 0.12
C GLU A 164 11.28 16.32 0.26
N LYS A 165 10.64 15.70 1.25
CA LYS A 165 10.61 14.23 1.38
C LYS A 165 9.99 13.58 0.16
N LEU A 166 8.89 14.14 -0.35
CA LEU A 166 8.20 13.66 -1.55
C LEU A 166 9.12 13.72 -2.78
N ARG A 167 9.84 14.83 -2.97
CA ARG A 167 10.82 15.00 -4.05
C ARG A 167 11.97 14.01 -3.90
N LEU A 168 12.57 13.89 -2.71
CA LEU A 168 13.67 12.97 -2.46
C LEU A 168 13.28 11.50 -2.71
N LEU A 169 12.10 11.07 -2.29
CA LEU A 169 11.59 9.73 -2.60
C LEU A 169 11.33 9.55 -4.09
N SER A 170 10.83 10.57 -4.77
CA SER A 170 10.58 10.51 -6.22
C SER A 170 11.88 10.48 -7.01
N ASP A 171 12.89 11.26 -6.64
CA ASP A 171 14.23 11.24 -7.23
C ASP A 171 14.90 9.89 -7.05
N LYS A 172 14.67 9.26 -5.89
CA LYS A 172 15.23 7.95 -5.55
C LYS A 172 14.60 6.80 -6.35
N TYR A 173 13.28 6.82 -6.57
CA TYR A 173 12.53 5.67 -7.08
C TYR A 173 11.74 5.89 -8.38
N VAL A 174 11.31 7.12 -8.66
CA VAL A 174 10.36 7.46 -9.72
C VAL A 174 11.04 8.11 -10.92
N ILE A 175 12.08 8.92 -10.71
CA ILE A 175 12.77 9.60 -11.81
C ILE A 175 13.52 8.57 -12.67
N THR A 176 13.39 8.71 -13.99
CA THR A 176 14.09 7.86 -14.96
C THR A 176 15.60 8.05 -14.87
N GLY A 177 16.34 6.95 -14.84
CA GLY A 177 17.78 6.93 -14.63
C GLY A 177 18.21 6.99 -13.17
N SER A 178 17.26 6.93 -12.22
CA SER A 178 17.60 6.74 -10.80
C SER A 178 18.17 5.34 -10.57
N GLU A 179 19.04 5.21 -9.56
CA GLU A 179 19.69 3.92 -9.24
C GLU A 179 18.69 2.85 -8.84
N LEU A 180 17.59 3.25 -8.19
CA LEU A 180 16.51 2.39 -7.71
C LEU A 180 15.22 2.65 -8.50
N GLU A 181 15.36 2.93 -9.80
CA GLU A 181 14.24 3.24 -10.69
C GLU A 181 13.21 2.10 -10.72
N LEU A 182 12.00 2.39 -10.27
CA LEU A 182 10.91 1.43 -10.25
C LEU A 182 10.37 1.13 -11.64
N ASN A 183 9.92 -0.11 -11.80
CA ASN A 183 9.18 -0.54 -12.98
C ASN A 183 7.69 -0.17 -12.89
N ILE A 184 7.40 1.13 -12.96
CA ILE A 184 6.03 1.67 -13.01
C ILE A 184 5.68 2.23 -14.39
N SER A 185 4.38 2.35 -14.66
CA SER A 185 3.86 2.84 -15.93
C SER A 185 4.37 4.26 -16.24
N SER A 186 4.72 4.50 -17.51
CA SER A 186 5.20 5.82 -17.97
C SER A 186 4.17 6.92 -17.71
N ARG A 187 2.87 6.59 -17.80
CA ARG A 187 1.77 7.50 -17.49
C ARG A 187 1.81 7.95 -16.03
N LEU A 188 1.93 7.01 -15.09
CA LEU A 188 1.99 7.31 -13.66
C LEU A 188 3.25 8.13 -13.33
N ARG A 189 4.40 7.72 -13.86
CA ARG A 189 5.66 8.46 -13.71
C ARG A 189 5.54 9.90 -14.17
N ASN A 190 5.05 10.11 -15.39
CA ASN A 190 4.89 11.46 -15.95
C ASN A 190 3.91 12.32 -15.14
N LYS A 191 2.86 11.71 -14.58
CA LYS A 191 1.92 12.40 -13.69
C LYS A 191 2.59 12.86 -12.39
N ILE A 192 3.44 12.03 -11.79
CA ILE A 192 4.19 12.39 -10.58
C ILE A 192 5.22 13.47 -10.90
N VAL A 193 5.99 13.29 -11.97
CA VAL A 193 7.00 14.27 -12.40
C VAL A 193 6.37 15.62 -12.71
N SER A 194 5.21 15.65 -13.38
CA SER A 194 4.51 16.91 -13.67
C SER A 194 3.99 17.58 -12.40
N PHE A 195 3.47 16.81 -11.43
CA PHE A 195 3.03 17.32 -10.14
C PHE A 195 4.20 17.96 -9.36
N LEU A 196 5.38 17.34 -9.37
CA LEU A 196 6.56 17.83 -8.65
C LEU A 196 7.21 19.08 -9.27
N ARG A 197 6.83 19.45 -10.50
CA ARG A 197 7.27 20.71 -11.13
C ARG A 197 6.64 21.94 -10.50
N ALA A 198 5.60 21.79 -9.68
CA ALA A 198 5.03 22.90 -8.93
C ALA A 198 6.07 23.51 -7.98
N THR A 199 6.06 24.85 -7.87
CA THR A 199 7.00 25.58 -7.03
C THR A 199 6.67 25.41 -5.55
N ASP A 200 7.66 25.60 -4.68
CA ASP A 200 7.43 25.53 -3.23
C ASP A 200 6.39 26.56 -2.77
N GLU A 201 6.36 27.73 -3.40
CA GLU A 201 5.34 28.76 -3.15
C GLU A 201 3.93 28.27 -3.48
N GLN A 202 3.75 27.49 -4.56
CA GLN A 202 2.44 26.92 -4.89
C GLN A 202 2.01 25.93 -3.81
N PHE A 203 2.91 25.08 -3.33
CA PHE A 203 2.61 24.15 -2.24
C PHE A 203 2.32 24.87 -0.91
N GLN A 204 2.93 26.02 -0.63
CA GLN A 204 2.64 26.77 0.59
C GLN A 204 1.26 27.47 0.54
N ASN A 205 0.84 27.90 -0.64
CA ASN A 205 -0.37 28.69 -0.82
C ASN A 205 -1.62 27.86 -1.17
N ASP A 206 -1.46 26.64 -1.68
CA ASP A 206 -2.56 25.79 -2.13
C ASP A 206 -2.72 24.53 -1.25
N ASP A 207 -3.67 24.58 -0.33
CA ASP A 207 -4.00 23.44 0.53
C ASP A 207 -4.51 22.23 -0.26
N SER A 208 -5.22 22.42 -1.38
CA SER A 208 -5.66 21.30 -2.22
C SER A 208 -4.48 20.57 -2.82
N LEU A 209 -3.46 21.31 -3.26
CA LEU A 209 -2.23 20.73 -3.78
C LEU A 209 -1.47 19.94 -2.70
N ARG A 210 -1.39 20.47 -1.48
CA ARG A 210 -0.79 19.75 -0.34
C ARG A 210 -1.56 18.47 0.00
N GLN A 211 -2.89 18.51 -0.07
CA GLN A 211 -3.71 17.33 0.12
C GLN A 211 -3.40 16.29 -0.94
N GLN A 212 -3.39 16.67 -2.23
CA GLN A 212 -3.04 15.75 -3.33
C GLN A 212 -1.65 15.14 -3.16
N ALA A 213 -0.67 15.90 -2.63
CA ALA A 213 0.68 15.41 -2.38
C ALA A 213 0.70 14.21 -1.40
N LEU A 214 -0.20 14.17 -0.42
CA LEU A 214 -0.29 13.07 0.55
C LEU A 214 -0.76 11.74 -0.05
N PHE A 215 -1.47 11.80 -1.18
CA PHE A 215 -1.99 10.63 -1.91
C PHE A 215 -1.17 10.32 -3.16
N LEU A 216 -0.06 11.05 -3.40
CA LEU A 216 0.68 10.96 -4.66
C LEU A 216 1.30 9.56 -4.88
N PHE A 217 1.70 8.88 -3.80
CA PHE A 217 2.31 7.55 -3.86
C PHE A 217 1.31 6.39 -3.79
N ASP A 218 0.03 6.64 -3.51
CA ASP A 218 -0.99 5.57 -3.46
C ASP A 218 -1.00 4.72 -4.75
N PRO A 219 -1.10 5.30 -5.96
CA PRO A 219 -1.05 4.51 -7.20
C PRO A 219 0.31 3.84 -7.46
N VAL A 220 1.41 4.38 -6.90
CA VAL A 220 2.75 3.77 -7.04
C VAL A 220 2.83 2.52 -6.19
N VAL A 221 2.36 2.61 -4.95
CA VAL A 221 2.26 1.49 -4.02
C VAL A 221 1.40 0.37 -4.62
N GLU A 222 0.26 0.71 -5.23
CA GLU A 222 -0.60 -0.27 -5.92
C GLU A 222 0.12 -1.00 -7.06
N GLU A 223 0.81 -0.29 -7.95
CA GLU A 223 1.58 -0.92 -9.04
C GLU A 223 2.70 -1.82 -8.48
N ILE A 224 3.43 -1.36 -7.45
CA ILE A 224 4.49 -2.16 -6.81
C ILE A 224 3.93 -3.42 -6.17
N ILE A 225 2.82 -3.33 -5.43
CA ILE A 225 2.17 -4.50 -4.84
C ILE A 225 1.77 -5.48 -5.94
N GLY A 226 1.23 -5.01 -7.05
CA GLY A 226 0.91 -5.86 -8.21
C GLY A 226 2.12 -6.64 -8.73
N VAL A 227 3.27 -5.98 -8.86
CA VAL A 227 4.54 -6.63 -9.24
C VAL A 227 5.01 -7.63 -8.18
N MET A 228 4.89 -7.27 -6.91
CA MET A 228 5.31 -8.11 -5.78
C MET A 228 4.41 -9.34 -5.58
N MET A 229 3.10 -9.22 -5.87
CA MET A 229 2.14 -10.32 -5.78
C MET A 229 2.52 -11.48 -6.69
N ASP A 230 3.05 -11.21 -7.88
CA ASP A 230 3.56 -12.26 -8.78
C ASP A 230 4.73 -13.04 -8.15
N SER A 231 5.66 -12.32 -7.51
CA SER A 231 6.77 -12.95 -6.78
C SER A 231 6.29 -13.69 -5.54
N PHE A 232 5.24 -13.19 -4.88
CA PHE A 232 4.59 -13.84 -3.74
C PHE A 232 3.91 -15.16 -4.12
N TRP A 233 3.21 -15.24 -5.25
CA TRP A 233 2.61 -16.49 -5.72
C TRP A 233 3.67 -17.55 -6.02
N ARG A 234 4.80 -17.15 -6.61
CA ARG A 234 5.95 -18.03 -6.84
C ARG A 234 6.56 -18.51 -5.52
N PHE A 235 6.68 -17.63 -4.53
CA PHE A 235 7.10 -17.98 -3.17
C PHE A 235 6.19 -19.05 -2.53
N LEU A 236 4.87 -18.84 -2.57
CA LEU A 236 3.91 -19.80 -2.00
C LEU A 236 3.97 -21.15 -2.72
N PHE A 237 4.10 -21.14 -4.05
CA PHE A 237 4.24 -22.37 -4.82
C PHE A 237 5.45 -23.20 -4.38
N VAL A 238 6.61 -22.57 -4.19
CA VAL A 238 7.81 -23.24 -3.68
C VAL A 238 7.60 -23.77 -2.27
N LEU A 239 6.91 -23.03 -1.40
CA LEU A 239 6.70 -23.40 0.00
C LEU A 239 5.74 -24.59 0.18
N PHE A 240 4.73 -24.73 -0.70
CA PHE A 240 3.71 -25.77 -0.58
C PHE A 240 3.95 -27.00 -1.46
N CYS A 241 4.81 -26.92 -2.47
CA CYS A 241 5.11 -28.05 -3.34
C CYS A 241 6.32 -28.89 -2.91
N PHE A 242 7.05 -28.49 -1.87
CA PHE A 242 8.20 -29.20 -1.29
C PHE A 242 8.01 -29.43 0.20
#